data_AF-A0A2E4DCM2-F1
#
_entry.id   AF-A0A2E4DCM2-F1
#
_cell.length_a   1.000
_cell.length_b   1.000
_cell.length_c   1.000
_cell.angle_alpha   90.00
_cell.angle_beta   90.00
_cell.angle_gamma   90.00
#
_symmetry.space_group_name_H-M   'P 1'
#
loop_
_entity.id
_entity.type
_entity.pdbx_description
1 polymer ?
#
loop_
_entity_poly.entity_id
_entity_poly.type
_entity_poly.pdbx_seq_one_letter_code
_entity_poly.pdbx_strand_id
1 'polypeptide(L)'
;MKIAIIVLLVSLSSSFAGSICTHKNQVYFNTQIQTGIFADTGRCFISLSKQYKPNLIYRSHLFTSLGEHMVFNSFGPGPIATHTGARVFLHLPRVQPFSYQLADALVTLTLPNGNQVIFDAKNAQVIDSIGFDMQESPSVNRNNLGGINVYSSDHTWLDFGFTLGYSPLADLNREFEVHFPDQVCSGVNRDLFTLVNGNVVWKYKSDQALLAKLESLCL
;
A
#
# COMPACT_ATOMS: atom_id res chain seq x y z
N MET A 1 -59.61 0.28 -16.50
CA MET A 1 -58.46 -0.11 -15.67
C MET A 1 -57.19 0.14 -16.49
N LYS A 2 -56.40 1.18 -16.18
CA LYS A 2 -55.15 1.50 -16.90
C LYS A 2 -53.98 0.96 -16.08
N ILE A 3 -53.25 0.00 -16.64
CA ILE A 3 -52.04 -0.58 -16.04
C ILE A 3 -50.87 0.32 -16.44
N ALA A 4 -50.29 1.03 -15.46
CA ALA A 4 -49.07 1.81 -15.66
C ALA A 4 -47.87 0.86 -15.57
N ILE A 5 -47.17 0.66 -16.69
CA ILE A 5 -45.92 -0.09 -16.75
C ILE A 5 -44.81 0.87 -16.30
N ILE A 6 -44.29 0.66 -15.09
CA ILE A 6 -43.10 1.36 -14.59
C ILE A 6 -41.88 0.64 -15.18
N VAL A 7 -41.28 1.25 -16.20
CA VAL A 7 -39.99 0.79 -16.76
C VAL A 7 -38.89 1.28 -15.81
N LEU A 8 -38.42 0.40 -14.95
CA LEU A 8 -37.29 0.64 -14.07
C LEU A 8 -36.01 0.64 -14.93
N LEU A 9 -35.54 1.82 -15.35
CA LEU A 9 -34.22 1.97 -15.96
C LEU A 9 -33.16 1.68 -14.90
N VAL A 10 -32.70 0.43 -14.83
CA VAL A 10 -31.50 0.07 -14.08
C VAL A 10 -30.31 0.57 -14.89
N SER A 11 -29.83 1.76 -14.55
CA SER A 11 -28.56 2.29 -15.07
C SER A 11 -27.43 1.40 -14.56
N LEU A 12 -26.97 0.48 -15.41
CA LEU A 12 -25.76 -0.31 -15.20
C LEU A 12 -24.56 0.63 -15.29
N SER A 13 -24.13 1.14 -14.14
CA SER A 13 -22.83 1.81 -14.01
C SER A 13 -21.74 0.80 -14.32
N SER A 14 -21.23 0.80 -15.55
CA SER A 14 -20.09 -0.02 -15.93
C SER A 14 -18.83 0.58 -15.30
N SER A 15 -18.51 0.15 -14.09
CA SER A 15 -17.21 0.43 -13.46
C SER A 15 -16.12 -0.26 -14.27
N PHE A 16 -15.26 0.54 -14.92
CA PHE A 16 -14.07 0.03 -15.58
C PHE A 16 -13.06 -0.43 -14.53
N ALA A 17 -13.09 -1.71 -14.18
CA ALA A 17 -12.03 -2.35 -13.40
C ALA A 17 -10.81 -2.53 -14.31
N GLY A 18 -9.76 -1.73 -14.08
CA GLY A 18 -8.48 -1.90 -14.77
C GLY A 18 -7.66 -3.01 -14.12
N SER A 19 -7.06 -3.90 -14.92
CA SER A 19 -6.08 -4.86 -14.40
C SER A 19 -4.83 -4.12 -13.91
N ILE A 20 -4.50 -4.24 -12.61
CA ILE A 20 -3.28 -3.67 -12.02
C ILE A 20 -2.02 -4.23 -12.69
N CYS A 21 -2.09 -5.45 -13.23
CA CYS A 21 -0.95 -6.12 -13.86
C CYS A 21 -0.65 -5.60 -15.28
N THR A 22 -1.45 -4.69 -15.83
CA THR A 22 -1.15 -4.09 -17.13
C THR A 22 -0.34 -2.82 -16.94
N HIS A 23 0.75 -2.66 -17.71
CA HIS A 23 1.51 -1.41 -17.72
C HIS A 23 0.63 -0.26 -18.20
N LYS A 24 0.39 0.70 -17.33
CA LYS A 24 -0.39 1.90 -17.65
C LYS A 24 0.17 3.07 -16.87
N ASN A 25 0.35 4.18 -17.56
CA ASN A 25 0.65 5.48 -16.95
C ASN A 25 -0.49 6.42 -17.32
N GLN A 26 -1.16 6.99 -16.33
CA GLN A 26 -2.23 7.95 -16.55
C GLN A 26 -2.21 9.03 -15.48
N VAL A 27 -2.71 10.20 -15.84
CA VAL A 27 -3.04 11.26 -14.89
C VAL A 27 -4.54 11.21 -14.65
N TYR A 28 -4.96 11.14 -13.39
CA TYR A 28 -6.35 11.23 -12.97
C TYR A 28 -6.46 12.38 -11.98
N PHE A 29 -7.08 13.48 -12.39
CA PHE A 29 -7.03 14.77 -11.69
C PHE A 29 -5.58 15.23 -11.44
N ASN A 30 -5.14 15.33 -10.18
CA ASN A 30 -3.80 15.75 -9.78
C ASN A 30 -2.90 14.56 -9.39
N THR A 31 -3.38 13.34 -9.63
CA THR A 31 -2.68 12.11 -9.26
C THR A 31 -2.14 11.43 -10.50
N GLN A 32 -0.83 11.20 -10.50
CA GLN A 32 -0.17 10.28 -11.40
C GLN A 32 -0.39 8.85 -10.88
N ILE A 33 -1.00 8.03 -11.72
CA ILE A 33 -1.25 6.61 -11.48
C ILE A 33 -0.37 5.81 -12.44
N GLN A 34 0.47 4.94 -11.88
CA GLN A 34 1.30 4.01 -12.64
C GLN A 34 0.97 2.58 -12.19
N THR A 35 0.62 1.71 -13.13
CA THR A 35 0.43 0.27 -12.88
C THR A 35 1.42 -0.54 -13.73
N GLY A 36 1.66 -1.79 -13.35
CA GLY A 36 2.55 -2.68 -14.09
C GLY A 36 2.93 -3.95 -13.33
N ILE A 37 3.94 -4.64 -13.85
CA ILE A 37 4.53 -5.83 -13.25
C ILE A 37 6.02 -5.60 -13.03
N PHE A 38 6.52 -5.96 -11.85
CA PHE A 38 7.96 -6.02 -11.58
C PHE A 38 8.58 -7.21 -12.33
N ALA A 39 9.52 -6.94 -13.24
CA ALA A 39 10.07 -7.94 -14.15
C ALA A 39 10.80 -9.10 -13.44
N ASP A 40 11.40 -8.83 -12.28
CA ASP A 40 12.18 -9.77 -11.47
C ASP A 40 11.31 -10.74 -10.66
N THR A 41 10.12 -10.30 -10.25
CA THR A 41 9.28 -10.99 -9.26
C THR A 41 7.90 -11.36 -9.79
N GLY A 42 7.51 -10.85 -10.97
CA GLY A 42 6.16 -11.04 -11.53
C GLY A 42 5.06 -10.35 -10.72
N ARG A 43 5.41 -9.52 -9.73
CA ARG A 43 4.48 -8.87 -8.83
C ARG A 43 3.81 -7.68 -9.52
N CYS A 44 2.49 -7.68 -9.56
CA CYS A 44 1.74 -6.52 -10.02
C CYS A 44 1.81 -5.39 -8.99
N PHE A 45 1.83 -4.15 -9.45
CA PHE A 45 1.87 -2.97 -8.58
C PHE A 45 1.02 -1.82 -9.11
N ILE A 46 0.64 -0.94 -8.20
CA ILE A 46 0.12 0.40 -8.50
C ILE A 46 0.88 1.42 -7.65
N SER A 47 1.32 2.49 -8.29
CA SER A 47 1.96 3.65 -7.67
C SER A 47 1.06 4.87 -7.85
N LEU A 48 0.80 5.56 -6.75
CA LEU A 48 0.00 6.78 -6.66
C LEU A 48 0.89 7.91 -6.14
N SER A 49 1.00 8.99 -6.90
CA SER A 49 1.74 10.17 -6.46
C SER A 49 1.14 11.44 -7.04
N LYS A 50 1.39 12.57 -6.38
CA LYS A 50 1.02 13.87 -6.93
C LYS A 50 1.73 14.12 -8.26
N GLN A 51 0.99 14.55 -9.28
CA GLN A 51 1.54 14.84 -10.61
C GLN A 51 2.55 15.99 -10.53
N TYR A 52 2.18 17.10 -9.87
CA TYR A 52 3.05 18.25 -9.65
C TYR A 52 3.71 18.18 -8.27
N LYS A 53 5.04 18.17 -8.24
CA LYS A 53 5.86 17.97 -7.03
C LYS A 53 6.64 19.26 -6.69
N PRO A 54 5.99 20.27 -6.10
CA PRO A 54 6.63 21.55 -5.81
C PRO A 54 7.83 21.34 -4.87
N ASN A 55 8.96 21.96 -5.22
CA ASN A 55 10.23 21.85 -4.49
C ASN A 55 10.69 20.40 -4.25
N LEU A 56 10.23 19.44 -5.05
CA LEU A 56 10.45 18.00 -4.84
C LEU A 56 10.00 17.51 -3.45
N ILE A 57 9.07 18.20 -2.79
CA ILE A 57 8.47 17.75 -1.53
C ILE A 57 7.17 17.02 -1.87
N TYR A 58 7.15 15.71 -1.64
CA TYR A 58 5.99 14.87 -1.95
C TYR A 58 6.01 13.55 -1.21
N ARG A 59 4.82 12.95 -1.09
CA ARG A 59 4.61 11.56 -0.70
C ARG A 59 4.10 10.78 -1.91
N SER A 60 4.50 9.53 -2.01
CA SER A 60 3.97 8.58 -3.00
C SER A 60 3.75 7.23 -2.35
N HIS A 61 2.75 6.52 -2.84
CA HIS A 61 2.32 5.23 -2.32
C HIS A 61 2.52 4.19 -3.39
N LEU A 62 3.20 3.09 -3.05
CA LEU A 62 3.30 1.91 -3.88
C LEU A 62 2.56 0.79 -3.17
N PHE A 63 1.62 0.17 -3.86
CA PHE A 63 0.91 -1.01 -3.40
C PHE A 63 1.18 -2.18 -4.33
N THR A 64 1.32 -3.38 -3.80
CA THR A 64 1.61 -4.57 -4.60
C THR A 64 0.62 -5.71 -4.39
N SER A 65 0.59 -6.61 -5.37
CA SER A 65 -0.16 -7.88 -5.31
C SER A 65 0.26 -8.81 -4.16
N LEU A 66 1.40 -8.54 -3.50
CA LEU A 66 1.80 -9.27 -2.29
C LEU A 66 1.34 -8.59 -0.99
N GLY A 67 0.47 -7.58 -1.05
CA GLY A 67 -0.03 -6.87 0.12
C GLY A 67 0.96 -5.85 0.69
N GLU A 68 2.08 -5.60 0.01
CA GLU A 68 3.05 -4.58 0.41
C GLU A 68 2.48 -3.19 0.11
N HIS A 69 2.53 -2.30 1.11
CA HIS A 69 2.27 -0.87 0.99
C HIS A 69 3.52 -0.10 1.40
N MET A 70 4.22 0.47 0.42
CA MET A 70 5.36 1.34 0.65
C MET A 70 4.95 2.80 0.53
N VAL A 71 5.26 3.58 1.55
CA VAL A 71 5.12 5.04 1.59
C VAL A 71 6.50 5.64 1.38
N PHE A 72 6.70 6.30 0.25
CA PHE A 72 7.94 7.00 -0.04
C PHE A 72 7.73 8.50 0.14
N ASN A 73 8.65 9.13 0.88
CA ASN A 73 8.69 10.57 1.10
C ASN A 73 9.94 11.17 0.49
N SER A 74 9.77 12.31 -0.19
CA SER A 74 10.83 13.23 -0.54
C SER A 74 10.66 14.51 0.27
N PHE A 75 11.72 14.94 0.95
CA PHE A 75 11.77 16.14 1.79
C PHE A 75 12.36 17.36 1.07
N GLY A 76 12.48 17.28 -0.26
CA GLY A 76 13.01 18.34 -1.11
C GLY A 76 14.35 17.99 -1.76
N PRO A 77 15.05 18.96 -2.36
CA PRO A 77 16.33 18.73 -3.03
C PRO A 77 17.42 18.38 -2.01
N GLY A 78 18.17 17.30 -2.28
CA GLY A 78 19.36 16.93 -1.50
C GLY A 78 19.71 15.44 -1.64
N PRO A 79 20.74 14.96 -0.91
CA PRO A 79 21.17 13.57 -0.99
C PRO A 79 20.07 12.59 -0.56
N ILE A 80 19.91 11.48 -1.29
CA ILE A 80 18.92 10.42 -1.01
C ILE A 80 18.98 10.01 0.47
N ALA A 81 20.19 9.74 0.98
CA ALA A 81 20.46 9.29 2.35
C ALA A 81 19.81 10.17 3.43
N THR A 82 19.62 11.46 3.15
CA THR A 82 19.09 12.42 4.12
C THR A 82 17.82 13.10 3.65
N HIS A 83 17.44 13.07 2.38
CA HIS A 83 16.30 13.83 1.83
C HIS A 83 15.16 12.95 1.33
N THR A 84 15.32 11.63 1.43
CA THR A 84 14.25 10.68 1.12
C THR A 84 14.09 9.71 2.28
N GLY A 85 12.92 9.07 2.36
CA GLY A 85 12.71 7.97 3.28
C GLY A 85 11.53 7.12 2.87
N ALA A 86 11.48 5.92 3.42
CA ALA A 86 10.41 4.96 3.15
C ALA A 86 9.90 4.37 4.46
N ARG A 87 8.58 4.13 4.53
CA ARG A 87 7.94 3.23 5.50
C ARG A 87 7.23 2.14 4.73
N VAL A 88 7.26 0.93 5.23
CA VAL A 88 6.68 -0.23 4.54
C VAL A 88 5.76 -0.97 5.49
N PHE A 89 4.58 -1.28 4.98
CA PHE A 89 3.60 -2.15 5.62
C PHE A 89 3.40 -3.41 4.79
N LEU A 90 2.96 -4.49 5.43
CA LEU A 90 2.45 -5.68 4.75
C LEU A 90 1.07 -6.04 5.28
N HIS A 91 0.10 -6.18 4.39
CA HIS A 91 -1.26 -6.57 4.72
C HIS A 91 -1.50 -8.05 4.36
N LEU A 92 -1.90 -8.85 5.35
CA LEU A 92 -2.19 -10.29 5.23
C LEU A 92 -3.64 -10.57 5.66
N PRO A 93 -4.19 -11.77 5.39
CA PRO A 93 -3.72 -12.76 4.41
C PRO A 93 -4.01 -12.32 2.97
N ARG A 94 -3.39 -12.89 1.93
CA ARG A 94 -3.65 -12.53 0.53
C ARG A 94 -4.67 -13.51 -0.07
N VAL A 95 -5.94 -13.20 0.13
CA VAL A 95 -7.08 -14.09 -0.18
C VAL A 95 -7.88 -13.68 -1.42
N GLN A 96 -7.65 -12.49 -1.97
CA GLN A 96 -8.39 -11.99 -3.12
C GLN A 96 -7.51 -11.24 -4.13
N PRO A 97 -7.98 -11.04 -5.38
CA PRO A 97 -7.24 -10.31 -6.39
C PRO A 97 -7.01 -8.84 -6.02
N PHE A 98 -5.79 -8.36 -6.29
CA PHE A 98 -5.45 -6.95 -6.15
C PHE A 98 -6.06 -6.12 -7.30
N SER A 99 -6.85 -5.09 -6.98
CA SER A 99 -7.55 -4.30 -8.00
C SER A 99 -7.74 -2.82 -7.60
N TYR A 100 -8.12 -1.99 -8.57
CA TYR A 100 -8.47 -0.59 -8.33
C TYR A 100 -9.64 -0.14 -9.21
N GLN A 101 -10.35 0.88 -8.73
CA GLN A 101 -11.46 1.52 -9.42
C GLN A 101 -11.32 3.04 -9.37
N LEU A 102 -11.79 3.72 -10.42
CA LEU A 102 -11.81 5.17 -10.53
C LEU A 102 -13.25 5.65 -10.62
N ALA A 103 -13.67 6.52 -9.70
CA ALA A 103 -15.00 7.13 -9.72
C ALA A 103 -14.98 8.44 -8.94
N ASP A 104 -15.67 9.49 -9.43
CA ASP A 104 -15.89 10.75 -8.69
C ASP A 104 -14.64 11.39 -8.04
N ALA A 105 -13.51 11.35 -8.75
CA ALA A 105 -12.20 11.80 -8.28
C ALA A 105 -11.58 10.99 -7.12
N LEU A 106 -12.07 9.78 -6.91
CA LEU A 106 -11.51 8.79 -5.99
C LEU A 106 -10.80 7.68 -6.75
N VAL A 107 -9.71 7.18 -6.16
CA VAL A 107 -9.11 5.90 -6.50
C VAL A 107 -9.38 4.96 -5.33
N THR A 108 -10.19 3.94 -5.54
CA THR A 108 -10.43 2.91 -4.53
C THR A 108 -9.56 1.71 -4.85
N LEU A 109 -8.60 1.42 -3.98
CA LEU A 109 -7.76 0.22 -4.06
C LEU A 109 -8.40 -0.88 -3.25
N THR A 110 -8.52 -2.08 -3.81
CA THR A 110 -8.90 -3.28 -3.07
C THR A 110 -7.65 -4.12 -2.88
N LEU A 111 -7.15 -4.18 -1.65
CA LEU A 111 -5.92 -4.88 -1.26
C LEU A 111 -6.13 -6.41 -1.31
N PRO A 112 -5.05 -7.20 -1.41
CA PRO A 112 -5.14 -8.66 -1.45
C PRO A 112 -5.82 -9.30 -0.24
N ASN A 113 -5.94 -8.59 0.88
CA ASN A 113 -6.53 -9.11 2.11
C ASN A 113 -8.02 -8.86 2.29
N GLY A 114 -8.68 -8.11 1.41
CA GLY A 114 -10.06 -7.68 1.66
C GLY A 114 -10.18 -6.17 1.72
N ASN A 115 -9.22 -5.55 2.40
CA ASN A 115 -9.29 -4.17 2.81
C ASN A 115 -9.27 -3.22 1.62
N GLN A 116 -9.82 -2.03 1.83
CA GLN A 116 -9.81 -0.98 0.82
C GLN A 116 -9.10 0.27 1.30
N VAL A 117 -8.40 0.93 0.37
CA VAL A 117 -7.80 2.25 0.56
C VAL A 117 -8.46 3.21 -0.41
N ILE A 118 -9.00 4.30 0.12
CA ILE A 118 -9.67 5.33 -0.67
C ILE A 118 -8.74 6.53 -0.76
N PHE A 119 -8.36 6.88 -1.99
CA PHE A 119 -7.42 7.94 -2.30
C PHE A 119 -8.13 9.06 -3.05
N ASP A 120 -8.01 10.29 -2.56
CA ASP A 120 -8.50 11.48 -3.25
C ASP A 120 -7.54 11.88 -4.36
N ALA A 121 -7.99 11.72 -5.61
CA ALA A 121 -7.16 11.99 -6.78
C ALA A 121 -6.89 13.50 -7.00
N LYS A 122 -7.68 14.40 -6.41
CA LYS A 122 -7.46 15.86 -6.51
C LYS A 122 -6.33 16.33 -5.60
N ASN A 123 -6.27 15.76 -4.39
CA ASN A 123 -5.24 16.12 -3.40
C ASN A 123 -4.05 15.16 -3.40
N ALA A 124 -4.18 14.02 -4.07
CA ALA A 124 -3.20 12.95 -4.11
C ALA A 124 -2.83 12.43 -2.71
N GLN A 125 -3.85 12.09 -1.92
CA GLN A 125 -3.72 11.63 -0.53
C GLN A 125 -4.73 10.53 -0.21
N VAL A 126 -4.39 9.64 0.73
CA VAL A 126 -5.37 8.74 1.33
C VAL A 126 -6.35 9.55 2.17
N ILE A 127 -7.64 9.29 2.04
CA ILE A 127 -8.70 9.97 2.80
C ILE A 127 -9.51 9.03 3.70
N ASP A 128 -9.55 7.73 3.37
CA ASP A 128 -10.36 6.76 4.10
C ASP A 128 -9.88 5.31 3.82
N SER A 129 -10.32 4.37 4.64
CA SER A 129 -10.03 2.94 4.51
C SER A 129 -11.19 2.07 5.03
N ILE A 130 -11.35 0.89 4.44
CA ILE A 130 -12.38 -0.09 4.83
C ILE A 130 -11.70 -1.39 5.24
N GLY A 131 -12.11 -1.97 6.39
CA GLY A 131 -11.50 -3.16 6.99
C GLY A 131 -10.24 -2.88 7.82
N PHE A 132 -9.82 -1.61 7.88
CA PHE A 132 -8.78 -1.11 8.77
C PHE A 132 -8.89 0.39 8.94
N ASP A 133 -8.35 0.92 10.04
CA ASP A 133 -8.30 2.34 10.35
C ASP A 133 -6.90 2.88 10.06
N MET A 134 -6.80 3.78 9.07
CA MET A 134 -5.55 4.40 8.66
C MET A 134 -5.73 5.89 8.42
N GLN A 135 -4.77 6.68 8.92
CA GLN A 135 -4.72 8.12 8.70
C GLN A 135 -3.42 8.52 8.01
N GLU A 136 -3.55 9.38 7.00
CA GLU A 136 -2.43 10.08 6.39
C GLU A 136 -2.27 11.50 6.97
N SER A 137 -1.03 11.85 7.31
CA SER A 137 -0.67 13.22 7.71
C SER A 137 -0.71 14.14 6.49
N PRO A 138 -1.39 15.30 6.55
CA PRO A 138 -1.52 16.22 5.42
C PRO A 138 -0.20 16.89 5.03
N SER A 139 0.83 16.79 5.88
CA SER A 139 2.15 17.37 5.61
C SER A 139 3.19 16.28 5.35
N VAL A 140 4.16 16.59 4.49
CA VAL A 140 5.36 15.77 4.29
C VAL A 140 6.50 16.43 5.06
N ASN A 141 6.84 15.87 6.22
CA ASN A 141 7.90 16.38 7.06
C ASN A 141 8.66 15.22 7.72
N ARG A 142 9.87 15.50 8.22
CA ARG A 142 10.78 14.47 8.74
C ARG A 142 10.31 13.83 10.05
N ASN A 143 9.42 14.53 10.78
CA ASN A 143 9.03 14.16 12.13
C ASN A 143 7.81 13.23 12.16
N ASN A 144 7.14 13.02 11.02
CA ASN A 144 5.93 12.18 10.96
C ASN A 144 6.16 10.75 10.46
N LEU A 145 7.42 10.28 10.39
CA LEU A 145 7.78 8.87 10.16
C LEU A 145 7.03 8.21 8.98
N GLY A 146 7.05 8.87 7.82
CA GLY A 146 6.31 8.43 6.64
C GLY A 146 4.95 9.10 6.50
N GLY A 147 4.34 9.50 7.62
CA GLY A 147 3.07 10.21 7.68
C GLY A 147 1.86 9.33 7.42
N ILE A 148 1.96 8.04 7.71
CA ILE A 148 0.85 7.09 7.74
C ILE A 148 0.81 6.45 9.12
N ASN A 149 -0.36 6.44 9.74
CA ASN A 149 -0.63 5.70 10.97
C ASN A 149 -1.72 4.69 10.69
N VAL A 150 -1.49 3.43 11.05
CA VAL A 150 -2.52 2.38 11.05
C VAL A 150 -2.87 2.11 12.51
N TYR A 151 -4.13 2.30 12.87
CA TYR A 151 -4.58 2.20 14.27
C TYR A 151 -5.16 0.82 14.59
N SER A 152 -5.86 0.23 13.63
CA SER A 152 -6.47 -1.10 13.77
C SER A 152 -6.72 -1.71 12.40
N SER A 153 -6.89 -3.04 12.34
CA SER A 153 -7.20 -3.80 11.13
C SER A 153 -7.93 -5.08 11.52
N ASP A 154 -8.91 -5.48 10.72
CA ASP A 154 -9.62 -6.76 10.89
C ASP A 154 -8.72 -7.97 10.59
N HIS A 155 -7.56 -7.71 9.98
CA HIS A 155 -6.59 -8.72 9.60
C HIS A 155 -5.17 -8.37 10.08
N THR A 156 -4.31 -9.38 10.13
CA THR A 156 -2.89 -9.23 10.46
C THR A 156 -2.18 -8.29 9.50
N TRP A 157 -1.38 -7.39 10.04
CA TRP A 157 -0.48 -6.54 9.26
C TRP A 157 0.86 -6.37 9.95
N LEU A 158 1.87 -5.98 9.17
CA LEU A 158 3.23 -5.72 9.68
C LEU A 158 3.62 -4.27 9.43
N ASP A 159 4.34 -3.67 10.37
CA ASP A 159 5.01 -2.38 10.23
C ASP A 159 6.52 -2.57 10.28
N PHE A 160 7.20 -2.29 9.17
CA PHE A 160 8.67 -2.33 9.11
C PHE A 160 9.31 -1.00 9.55
N GLY A 161 8.49 -0.03 9.96
CA GLY A 161 8.89 1.29 10.42
C GLY A 161 9.40 2.18 9.29
N PHE A 162 9.81 3.40 9.66
CA PHE A 162 10.34 4.39 8.73
C PHE A 162 11.87 4.46 8.76
N THR A 163 12.48 4.61 7.58
CA THR A 163 13.94 4.77 7.43
C THR A 163 14.27 5.84 6.39
N LEU A 164 15.33 6.61 6.64
CA LEU A 164 15.87 7.57 5.68
C LEU A 164 16.82 6.91 4.70
N GLY A 165 16.74 7.31 3.43
CA GLY A 165 17.68 6.94 2.38
C GLY A 165 17.48 5.59 1.72
N TYR A 166 16.74 4.67 2.33
CA TYR A 166 16.53 3.31 1.79
C TYR A 166 15.25 2.67 2.35
N SER A 167 14.84 1.55 1.75
CA SER A 167 13.69 0.77 2.24
C SER A 167 14.02 0.09 3.57
N PRO A 168 13.16 0.16 4.60
CA PRO A 168 13.39 -0.52 5.88
C PRO A 168 13.60 -2.03 5.72
N LEU A 169 13.10 -2.64 4.65
CA LEU A 169 13.28 -4.08 4.36
C LEU A 169 14.73 -4.47 4.03
N ALA A 170 15.57 -3.50 3.63
CA ALA A 170 16.96 -3.76 3.22
C ALA A 170 17.89 -4.04 4.41
N ASP A 171 17.53 -3.59 5.62
CA ASP A 171 18.27 -3.90 6.83
C ASP A 171 17.70 -5.17 7.48
N LEU A 172 18.41 -6.30 7.33
CA LEU A 172 18.00 -7.58 7.90
C LEU A 172 18.04 -7.62 9.44
N ASN A 173 18.65 -6.64 10.09
CA ASN A 173 18.75 -6.57 11.56
C ASN A 173 17.69 -5.67 12.18
N ARG A 174 16.96 -4.95 11.34
CA ARG A 174 15.91 -4.04 11.77
C ARG A 174 14.73 -4.82 12.34
N GLU A 175 14.20 -4.29 13.43
CA GLU A 175 12.96 -4.77 14.03
C GLU A 175 11.73 -4.34 13.21
N PHE A 176 10.72 -5.18 13.21
CA PHE A 176 9.40 -4.88 12.70
C PHE A 176 8.36 -5.27 13.75
N GLU A 177 7.18 -4.68 13.66
CA GLU A 177 6.02 -5.06 14.46
C GLU A 177 5.07 -5.89 13.61
N VAL A 178 4.52 -6.95 14.18
CA VAL A 178 3.35 -7.64 13.65
C VAL A 178 2.17 -7.32 14.56
N HIS A 179 1.09 -6.86 13.93
CA HIS A 179 -0.14 -6.47 14.57
C HIS A 179 -1.21 -7.49 14.20
N PHE A 180 -1.58 -8.32 15.17
CA PHE A 180 -2.78 -9.16 15.13
C PHE A 180 -3.97 -8.38 15.70
N PRO A 181 -5.22 -8.85 15.52
CA PRO A 181 -6.40 -8.14 16.03
C PRO A 181 -6.37 -7.87 17.55
N ASP A 182 -5.71 -8.73 18.33
CA ASP A 182 -5.71 -8.74 19.79
C ASP A 182 -4.33 -8.62 20.43
N GLN A 183 -3.25 -8.63 19.63
CA GLN A 183 -1.88 -8.60 20.14
C GLN A 183 -0.90 -7.95 19.17
N VAL A 184 0.16 -7.36 19.72
CA VAL A 184 1.30 -6.83 18.95
C VAL A 184 2.55 -7.55 19.40
N CYS A 185 3.33 -8.02 18.43
CA CYS A 185 4.58 -8.74 18.66
C CYS A 185 5.68 -8.13 17.80
N SER A 186 6.94 -8.36 18.16
CA SER A 186 8.09 -7.83 17.42
C SER A 186 8.92 -8.97 16.85
N GLY A 187 9.51 -8.75 15.69
CA GLY A 187 10.48 -9.64 15.08
C GLY A 187 11.60 -8.85 14.42
N VAL A 188 12.56 -9.54 13.83
CA VAL A 188 13.63 -8.89 13.05
C VAL A 188 13.54 -9.30 11.58
N ASN A 189 13.87 -8.39 10.66
CA ASN A 189 13.72 -8.63 9.22
C ASN A 189 14.35 -9.94 8.72
N ARG A 190 15.50 -10.35 9.28
CA ARG A 190 16.12 -11.65 8.98
C ARG A 190 15.23 -12.85 9.28
N ASP A 191 14.19 -12.74 10.09
CA ASP A 191 13.22 -13.81 10.31
C ASP A 191 12.36 -14.05 9.07
N LEU A 192 12.05 -12.99 8.30
CA LEU A 192 11.13 -13.04 7.16
C LEU A 192 11.86 -13.02 5.81
N PHE A 193 13.06 -12.42 5.78
CA PHE A 193 13.80 -12.15 4.57
C PHE A 193 15.17 -12.79 4.54
N THR A 194 15.68 -13.00 3.33
CA THR A 194 17.07 -13.36 3.04
C THR A 194 17.60 -12.47 1.91
N LEU A 195 18.92 -12.36 1.79
CA LEU A 195 19.55 -11.69 0.65
C LEU A 195 19.90 -12.72 -0.43
N VAL A 196 19.48 -12.45 -1.66
CA VAL A 196 19.85 -13.21 -2.86
C VAL A 196 20.35 -12.23 -3.91
N ASN A 197 21.64 -12.29 -4.24
CA ASN A 197 22.29 -11.37 -5.18
C ASN A 197 22.07 -9.88 -4.82
N GLY A 198 22.13 -9.56 -3.52
CA GLY A 198 21.90 -8.20 -3.01
C GLY A 198 20.44 -7.78 -2.92
N ASN A 199 19.49 -8.63 -3.34
CA ASN A 199 18.05 -8.34 -3.25
C ASN A 199 17.43 -8.98 -2.02
N VAL A 200 16.50 -8.28 -1.38
CA VAL A 200 15.69 -8.79 -0.28
C VAL A 200 14.62 -9.71 -0.84
N VAL A 201 14.61 -10.96 -0.38
CA VAL A 201 13.68 -12.01 -0.85
C VAL A 201 12.97 -12.63 0.35
N TRP A 202 11.66 -12.85 0.21
CA TRP A 202 10.84 -13.56 1.20
C TRP A 202 11.31 -15.00 1.40
N LYS A 203 11.44 -15.43 2.65
CA LYS A 203 11.69 -16.83 3.01
C LYS A 203 10.45 -17.72 2.83
N TYR A 204 9.27 -17.16 3.11
CA TYR A 204 8.01 -17.88 3.11
C TYR A 204 7.27 -17.66 1.78
N LYS A 205 6.92 -18.76 1.10
CA LYS A 205 6.25 -18.73 -0.21
C LYS A 205 4.72 -18.76 -0.12
N SER A 206 4.15 -19.05 1.04
CA SER A 206 2.70 -19.08 1.28
C SER A 206 2.35 -18.28 2.52
N ASP A 207 1.12 -17.75 2.54
CA ASP A 207 0.62 -17.01 3.71
C ASP A 207 0.46 -17.89 4.93
N GLN A 208 0.09 -19.16 4.76
CA GLN A 208 0.01 -20.10 5.87
C GLN A 208 1.37 -20.25 6.58
N ALA A 209 2.46 -20.42 5.83
CA ALA A 209 3.78 -20.57 6.42
C ALA A 209 4.30 -19.25 7.03
N LEU A 210 3.98 -18.11 6.40
CA LEU A 210 4.32 -16.79 6.92
C LEU A 210 3.56 -16.52 8.24
N LEU A 211 2.24 -16.71 8.26
CA LEU A 211 1.42 -16.50 9.46
C LEU A 211 1.86 -17.39 10.60
N ALA A 212 2.15 -18.67 10.36
CA ALA A 212 2.66 -19.58 11.40
C ALA A 212 4.00 -19.08 12.00
N LYS A 213 4.89 -18.49 11.18
CA LYS A 213 6.11 -17.85 11.70
C LYS A 213 5.80 -16.60 12.51
N LEU A 214 4.86 -15.77 12.06
CA LEU A 214 4.50 -14.54 12.76
C LEU A 214 3.86 -14.83 14.12
N GLU A 215 2.98 -15.82 14.19
CA GLU A 215 2.36 -16.30 15.44
C GLU A 215 3.43 -16.80 16.43
N SER A 216 4.48 -17.45 15.94
CA SER A 216 5.57 -17.92 16.80
C SER A 216 6.43 -16.80 17.39
N LEU A 217 6.27 -15.54 16.97
CA LEU A 217 6.95 -14.38 17.57
C LEU A 217 6.26 -13.89 18.84
N CYS A 218 5.03 -14.34 19.08
CA CYS A 218 4.20 -13.93 20.22
C CYS A 218 4.24 -14.91 21.39
N LEU A 219 4.99 -16.01 21.24
CA LEU A 219 5.14 -17.08 22.23
C LEU A 219 6.42 -16.90 23.04
#